data_AF-A0A8J4GQP4-F1
#
_entry.id   AF-A0A8J4GQP4-F1
#
_cell.length_a   1.000
_cell.length_b   1.000
_cell.length_c   1.000
_cell.angle_alpha   90.00
_cell.angle_beta   90.00
_cell.angle_gamma   90.00
#
_symmetry.space_group_name_H-M   'P 1'
#
loop_
_entity.id
_entity.type
_entity.pdbx_description
1 polymer ?
#
loop_
_entity_poly.entity_id
_entity_poly.type
_entity_poly.pdbx_seq_one_letter_code
_entity_poly.pdbx_strand_id
1 'polypeptide(L)'
;GTPGALASGRGGGGGGGGEGNGEAGAVVRLHSALIAVFTHLVGKLRTVALEDANIRGVVFPLLKYSTRVGSPEGEVLVDEAFRLWSVTIASLPVVPPQLRELLPNAAALLRRGRDAAALLPLLEAYLLLDAADSLQPLAVDMGRALEASIRSTATAVLAAVGASAPSAAGASGAPPAGNGGGGANATVAIPLSAETPAEAMAAAALIDVLLQLFLPGGSSAASPAQHGPVVALVAPAMRAMAALLAHPAIPSAGLNVKIINIFEGFLEVLGRLWLLSPTTLLELVAGLDAAVGGGGAAAAASLPPGGGGGPATADGSELSSSSAVDRLLDRWLTIASARFLEEIVGVKTMSMLGRFRRRMATLSLSALLMAGCCDQLYEPRKLLRLCSLAMQALADDSEFAADQTELDSLDFTADLAADTVLARRLSITRADPVRKVDVHECVRGVLTKVAERAGGPEAFMAALASHGAPERLRTQLAAVLGGLRISAGGVIDGEEPEDSADPADEDELYGMLPAMSEGGVPFASSGSTPD
;
A
#
# COMPACT_ATOMS: atom_id res chain seq x y z
N GLY A 1 27.60 -9.00 19.57
CA GLY A 1 26.56 -9.07 18.52
C GLY A 1 27.14 -9.76 17.32
N THR A 2 26.84 -11.04 17.16
CA THR A 2 27.37 -11.91 16.10
C THR A 2 26.67 -11.59 14.78
N PRO A 3 27.40 -11.25 13.70
CA PRO A 3 26.78 -11.00 12.40
C PRO A 3 26.33 -12.32 11.76
N GLY A 4 25.06 -12.34 11.34
CA GLY A 4 24.36 -13.49 10.79
C GLY A 4 24.93 -13.97 9.45
N ALA A 5 24.92 -15.29 9.29
CA ALA A 5 25.42 -16.03 8.14
C ALA A 5 24.61 -15.73 6.87
N LEU A 6 25.33 -15.48 5.77
CA LEU A 6 24.80 -15.38 4.41
C LEU A 6 24.35 -16.77 3.93
N ALA A 7 23.07 -16.89 3.60
CA ALA A 7 22.51 -18.07 2.97
C ALA A 7 22.98 -18.15 1.50
N SER A 8 23.89 -19.07 1.21
CA SER A 8 24.32 -19.41 -0.15
C SER A 8 23.25 -20.24 -0.86
N GLY A 9 22.75 -19.72 -1.98
CA GLY A 9 21.83 -20.40 -2.89
C GLY A 9 22.42 -21.71 -3.43
N ARG A 10 21.58 -22.74 -3.41
CA ARG A 10 21.87 -24.14 -3.71
C ARG A 10 21.86 -24.38 -5.23
N GLY A 11 23.03 -24.45 -5.85
CA GLY A 11 23.21 -24.96 -7.22
C GLY A 11 23.64 -26.43 -7.18
N GLY A 12 22.74 -27.34 -7.54
CA GLY A 12 23.00 -28.78 -7.69
C GLY A 12 23.91 -29.04 -8.90
N GLY A 13 24.83 -29.98 -8.73
CA GLY A 13 26.00 -30.18 -9.58
C GLY A 13 25.79 -31.07 -10.80
N GLY A 14 26.67 -30.84 -11.78
CA GLY A 14 26.96 -31.72 -12.91
C GLY A 14 28.41 -31.45 -13.30
N GLY A 15 29.31 -32.35 -12.90
CA GLY A 15 30.75 -32.19 -13.05
C GLY A 15 31.23 -32.40 -14.49
N GLY A 16 32.30 -31.68 -14.83
CA GLY A 16 33.11 -31.96 -16.02
C GLY A 16 33.71 -30.71 -16.66
N GLY A 17 34.93 -30.34 -16.24
CA GLY A 17 35.86 -29.47 -16.98
C GLY A 17 35.61 -27.96 -16.82
N GLY A 18 36.39 -27.28 -15.98
CA GLY A 18 36.22 -25.84 -15.79
C GLY A 18 37.28 -25.14 -14.95
N GLU A 19 38.57 -25.28 -15.28
CA GLU A 19 39.62 -24.46 -14.65
C GLU A 19 39.47 -22.95 -14.98
N GLY A 20 38.73 -22.58 -16.03
CA GLY A 20 38.48 -21.17 -16.39
C GLY A 20 37.34 -20.47 -15.60
N ASN A 21 36.50 -21.21 -14.86
CA ASN A 21 35.32 -20.59 -14.20
C ASN A 21 35.64 -20.07 -12.78
N GLY A 22 36.74 -20.54 -12.18
CA GLY A 22 37.16 -20.12 -10.82
C GLY A 22 37.68 -18.68 -10.77
N GLU A 23 38.41 -18.26 -11.80
CA GLU A 23 39.02 -16.93 -11.88
C GLU A 23 37.98 -15.83 -12.13
N ALA A 24 37.05 -16.05 -13.06
CA ALA A 24 35.91 -15.15 -13.29
C ALA A 24 35.07 -14.96 -12.01
N GLY A 25 34.81 -16.03 -11.26
CA GLY A 25 34.12 -15.95 -9.98
C GLY A 25 34.91 -15.19 -8.90
N ALA A 26 36.24 -15.28 -8.89
CA ALA A 26 37.08 -14.52 -7.96
C ALA A 26 37.05 -13.02 -8.25
N VAL A 27 37.11 -12.63 -9.52
CA VAL A 27 37.02 -11.23 -9.95
C VAL A 27 35.66 -10.63 -9.58
N VAL A 28 34.57 -11.35 -9.81
CA VAL A 28 33.22 -10.89 -9.43
C VAL A 28 33.08 -10.70 -7.92
N ARG A 29 33.60 -11.62 -7.10
CA ARG A 29 33.61 -11.48 -5.63
C ARG A 29 34.42 -10.26 -5.18
N LEU A 30 35.55 -9.98 -5.84
CA LEU A 30 36.35 -8.80 -5.55
C LEU A 30 35.60 -7.50 -5.91
N HIS A 31 34.94 -7.44 -7.07
CA HIS A 31 34.14 -6.29 -7.45
C HIS A 31 32.94 -6.06 -6.51
N SER A 32 32.23 -7.13 -6.13
CA SER A 32 31.14 -7.05 -5.15
C SER A 32 31.65 -6.53 -3.79
N ALA A 33 32.78 -7.03 -3.30
CA ALA A 33 33.41 -6.54 -2.08
C ALA A 33 33.81 -5.06 -2.17
N LEU A 34 34.33 -4.63 -3.33
CA LEU A 34 34.68 -3.23 -3.57
C LEU A 34 33.44 -2.32 -3.54
N ILE A 35 32.35 -2.72 -4.21
CA ILE A 35 31.08 -1.99 -4.19
C ILE A 35 30.54 -1.91 -2.75
N ALA A 36 30.63 -2.99 -1.97
CA ALA A 36 30.22 -2.99 -0.57
C ALA A 36 31.05 -2.01 0.28
N VAL A 37 32.38 -1.98 0.11
CA VAL A 37 33.27 -1.03 0.81
C VAL A 37 32.88 0.41 0.47
N PHE A 38 32.67 0.74 -0.80
CA PHE A 38 32.23 2.07 -1.19
C PHE A 38 30.81 2.40 -0.69
N THR A 39 29.91 1.42 -0.67
CA THR A 39 28.56 1.60 -0.11
C THR A 39 28.64 1.99 1.36
N HIS A 40 29.48 1.32 2.14
CA HIS A 40 29.70 1.66 3.54
C HIS A 40 30.43 3.00 3.71
N LEU A 41 31.45 3.29 2.90
CA LEU A 41 32.19 4.55 2.95
C LEU A 41 31.28 5.74 2.67
N VAL A 42 30.53 5.70 1.56
CA VAL A 42 29.57 6.75 1.20
C VAL A 42 28.43 6.80 2.22
N GLY A 43 27.95 5.66 2.71
CA GLY A 43 26.88 5.65 3.72
C GLY A 43 27.28 6.25 5.07
N LYS A 44 28.57 6.15 5.43
CA LYS A 44 29.10 6.71 6.68
C LYS A 44 29.55 8.15 6.55
N LEU A 45 30.22 8.50 5.46
CA LEU A 45 30.79 9.84 5.26
C LEU A 45 29.88 10.78 4.44
N ARG A 46 28.86 10.24 3.76
CA ARG A 46 27.82 10.96 3.02
C ARG A 46 28.42 11.97 2.02
N THR A 47 28.00 13.23 2.11
CA THR A 47 28.48 14.34 1.27
C THR A 47 30.00 14.46 1.31
N VAL A 48 30.64 14.27 2.47
CA VAL A 48 32.10 14.40 2.65
C VAL A 48 32.86 13.40 1.77
N ALA A 49 32.38 12.15 1.66
CA ALA A 49 32.99 11.17 0.74
C ALA A 49 32.82 11.58 -0.73
N LEU A 50 31.70 12.19 -1.07
CA LEU A 50 31.38 12.58 -2.45
C LEU A 50 31.96 13.96 -2.81
N GLU A 51 32.49 14.73 -1.88
CA GLU A 51 33.28 15.94 -2.18
C GLU A 51 34.68 15.57 -2.70
N ASP A 52 35.26 14.48 -2.17
CA ASP A 52 36.56 13.97 -2.62
C ASP A 52 36.51 13.51 -4.09
N ALA A 53 37.37 14.12 -4.92
CA ALA A 53 37.45 13.83 -6.34
C ALA A 53 37.93 12.40 -6.64
N ASN A 54 38.77 11.82 -5.79
CA ASN A 54 39.28 10.45 -5.95
C ASN A 54 38.17 9.43 -5.68
N ILE A 55 37.38 9.64 -4.63
CA ILE A 55 36.26 8.75 -4.31
C ILE A 55 35.21 8.81 -5.43
N ARG A 56 34.82 10.02 -5.87
CA ARG A 56 33.91 10.19 -7.02
C ARG A 56 34.45 9.57 -8.30
N GLY A 57 35.76 9.71 -8.53
CA GLY A 57 36.49 9.14 -9.65
C GLY A 57 36.42 7.62 -9.72
N VAL A 58 36.08 6.94 -8.61
CA VAL A 58 35.86 5.49 -8.57
C VAL A 58 34.38 5.14 -8.51
N VAL A 59 33.59 5.80 -7.65
CA VAL A 59 32.17 5.48 -7.42
C VAL A 59 31.34 5.58 -8.70
N PHE A 60 31.44 6.67 -9.45
CA PHE A 60 30.58 6.86 -10.64
C PHE A 60 30.94 5.91 -11.79
N PRO A 61 32.23 5.71 -12.15
CA PRO A 61 32.57 4.70 -13.15
C PRO A 61 32.18 3.28 -12.73
N LEU A 62 32.33 2.94 -11.45
CA LEU A 62 31.95 1.64 -10.92
C LEU A 62 30.44 1.41 -11.07
N LEU A 63 29.61 2.40 -10.69
CA LEU A 63 28.16 2.35 -10.90
C LEU A 63 27.78 2.22 -12.39
N LYS A 64 28.43 2.99 -13.27
CA LYS A 64 28.17 2.93 -14.71
C LYS A 64 28.50 1.55 -15.30
N TYR A 65 29.57 0.94 -14.80
CA TYR A 65 29.99 -0.40 -15.21
C TYR A 65 29.04 -1.49 -14.69
N SER A 66 28.72 -1.47 -13.40
CA SER A 66 27.91 -2.52 -12.75
C SER A 66 26.42 -2.46 -13.06
N THR A 67 25.91 -1.33 -13.56
CA THR A 67 24.52 -1.19 -14.01
C THR A 67 24.32 -1.43 -15.51
N ARG A 68 25.39 -1.73 -16.25
CA ARG A 68 25.31 -1.94 -17.70
C ARG A 68 24.63 -3.28 -18.02
N VAL A 69 23.45 -3.23 -18.62
CA VAL A 69 22.73 -4.43 -19.06
C VAL A 69 23.48 -5.14 -20.19
N GLY A 70 23.56 -6.46 -20.11
CA GLY A 70 24.19 -7.31 -21.12
C GLY A 70 25.71 -7.50 -20.96
N SER A 71 26.35 -6.88 -19.96
CA SER A 71 27.68 -7.33 -19.53
C SER A 71 27.54 -8.48 -18.52
N PRO A 72 28.34 -9.55 -18.63
CA PRO A 72 28.24 -10.69 -17.71
C PRO A 72 28.52 -10.28 -16.26
N GLU A 73 29.42 -9.32 -16.04
CA GLU A 73 29.71 -8.79 -14.71
C GLU A 73 28.57 -7.90 -14.19
N GLY A 74 27.96 -7.09 -15.06
CA GLY A 74 26.83 -6.23 -14.67
C GLY A 74 25.63 -7.05 -14.19
N GLU A 75 25.35 -8.17 -14.84
CA GLU A 75 24.26 -9.07 -14.43
C GLU A 75 24.42 -9.64 -13.02
N VAL A 76 25.66 -9.80 -12.54
CA VAL A 76 25.96 -10.34 -11.21
C VAL A 76 26.14 -9.24 -10.16
N LEU A 77 26.57 -8.04 -10.56
CA LEU A 77 26.88 -6.93 -9.65
C LEU A 77 25.71 -5.93 -9.47
N VAL A 78 24.61 -6.10 -10.21
CA VAL A 78 23.52 -5.13 -10.26
C VAL A 78 22.88 -4.87 -8.88
N ASP A 79 22.76 -5.91 -8.04
CA ASP A 79 22.12 -5.80 -6.74
C ASP A 79 22.98 -4.96 -5.77
N GLU A 80 24.30 -5.19 -5.74
CA GLU A 80 25.22 -4.33 -4.99
C GLU A 80 25.29 -2.93 -5.59
N ALA A 81 25.21 -2.80 -6.92
CA ALA A 81 25.20 -1.51 -7.60
C ALA A 81 23.99 -0.67 -7.17
N PHE A 82 22.80 -1.26 -7.03
CA PHE A 82 21.62 -0.56 -6.54
C PHE A 82 21.82 -0.05 -5.11
N ARG A 83 22.45 -0.82 -4.23
CA ARG A 83 22.74 -0.37 -2.85
C ARG A 83 23.70 0.82 -2.85
N LEU A 84 24.78 0.75 -3.64
CA LEU A 84 25.71 1.86 -3.79
C LEU A 84 25.02 3.09 -4.40
N TRP A 85 24.20 2.90 -5.43
CA TRP A 85 23.46 3.99 -6.07
C TRP A 85 22.51 4.66 -5.08
N SER A 86 21.70 3.89 -4.33
CA SER A 86 20.75 4.42 -3.35
C SER A 86 21.45 5.26 -2.28
N VAL A 87 22.56 4.75 -1.74
CA VAL A 87 23.34 5.49 -0.73
C VAL A 87 24.01 6.72 -1.34
N THR A 88 24.47 6.65 -2.59
CA THR A 88 25.10 7.78 -3.28
C THR A 88 24.10 8.91 -3.55
N ILE A 89 22.92 8.60 -4.10
CA ILE A 89 21.90 9.62 -4.39
C ILE A 89 21.34 10.24 -3.11
N ALA A 90 21.10 9.43 -2.07
CA ALA A 90 20.62 9.92 -0.76
C ALA A 90 21.62 10.87 -0.08
N SER A 91 22.91 10.75 -0.40
CA SER A 91 23.98 11.57 0.17
C SER A 91 24.21 12.89 -0.56
N LEU A 92 23.41 13.23 -1.60
CA LEU A 92 23.63 14.42 -2.42
C LEU A 92 22.40 15.32 -2.45
N PRO A 93 22.54 16.64 -2.20
CA PRO A 93 21.38 17.55 -2.16
C PRO A 93 20.75 17.81 -3.53
N VAL A 94 21.47 17.50 -4.61
CA VAL A 94 21.04 17.64 -6.01
C VAL A 94 21.64 16.49 -6.81
N VAL A 95 20.90 15.99 -7.81
CA VAL A 95 21.40 14.94 -8.71
C VAL A 95 22.53 15.48 -9.61
N PRO A 96 23.76 14.97 -9.51
CA PRO A 96 24.87 15.39 -10.36
C PRO A 96 24.76 14.78 -11.77
N PRO A 97 25.41 15.38 -12.79
CA PRO A 97 25.39 14.89 -14.17
C PRO A 97 25.79 13.41 -14.30
N GLN A 98 26.77 12.95 -13.50
CA GLN A 98 27.26 11.58 -13.53
C GLN A 98 26.19 10.56 -13.14
N LEU A 99 25.28 10.90 -12.22
CA LEU A 99 24.15 10.04 -11.90
C LEU A 99 23.10 10.07 -13.02
N ARG A 100 22.86 11.23 -13.66
CA ARG A 100 21.97 11.33 -14.83
C ARG A 100 22.45 10.46 -16.00
N GLU A 101 23.75 10.29 -16.18
CA GLU A 101 24.32 9.38 -17.18
C GLU A 101 23.97 7.89 -16.94
N LEU A 102 23.50 7.52 -15.74
CA LEU A 102 23.04 6.16 -15.43
C LEU A 102 21.59 5.91 -15.86
N LEU A 103 20.80 6.95 -16.18
CA LEU A 103 19.39 6.80 -16.53
C LEU A 103 19.15 5.92 -17.78
N PRO A 104 19.98 5.94 -18.84
CA PRO A 104 19.88 4.97 -19.92
C PRO A 104 20.02 3.50 -19.45
N ASN A 105 20.86 3.24 -18.45
CA ASN A 105 21.00 1.92 -17.84
C ASN A 105 19.74 1.56 -17.04
N ALA A 106 19.19 2.50 -16.25
CA ALA A 106 17.91 2.32 -15.57
C ALA A 106 16.79 1.97 -16.55
N ALA A 107 16.70 2.66 -17.70
CA ALA A 107 15.71 2.33 -18.72
C ALA A 107 15.84 0.88 -19.23
N ALA A 108 17.08 0.43 -19.46
CA ALA A 108 17.34 -0.96 -19.86
C ALA A 108 16.96 -1.98 -18.77
N LEU A 109 17.23 -1.65 -17.50
CA LEU A 109 16.88 -2.47 -16.33
C LEU A 109 15.35 -2.53 -16.11
N LEU A 110 14.63 -1.43 -16.26
CA LEU A 110 13.15 -1.42 -16.23
C LEU A 110 12.56 -2.34 -17.30
N ARG A 111 13.09 -2.30 -18.52
CA ARG A 111 12.66 -3.18 -19.61
C ARG A 111 12.98 -4.65 -19.36
N ARG A 112 14.01 -4.95 -18.56
CA ARG A 112 14.33 -6.32 -18.11
C ARG A 112 13.30 -6.87 -17.12
N GLY A 113 12.64 -6.00 -16.37
CA GLY A 113 11.44 -6.32 -15.56
C GLY A 113 11.68 -7.03 -14.23
N ARG A 114 12.92 -7.46 -13.92
CA ARG A 114 13.26 -8.15 -12.66
C ARG A 114 13.80 -7.25 -11.55
N ASP A 115 14.00 -5.97 -11.86
CA ASP A 115 14.74 -5.02 -11.01
C ASP A 115 13.85 -3.90 -10.45
N ALA A 116 12.54 -3.97 -10.70
CA ALA A 116 11.61 -2.89 -10.37
C ALA A 116 11.62 -2.58 -8.86
N ALA A 117 11.65 -3.59 -8.00
CA ALA A 117 11.67 -3.40 -6.54
C ALA A 117 12.83 -2.52 -6.04
N ALA A 118 14.02 -2.62 -6.67
CA ALA A 118 15.19 -1.82 -6.31
C ALA A 118 15.26 -0.49 -7.07
N LEU A 119 14.76 -0.47 -8.31
CA LEU A 119 14.89 0.68 -9.20
C LEU A 119 13.78 1.73 -9.01
N LEU A 120 12.56 1.34 -8.64
CA LEU A 120 11.47 2.31 -8.40
C LEU A 120 11.81 3.29 -7.24
N PRO A 121 12.36 2.85 -6.09
CA PRO A 121 12.83 3.78 -5.05
C PRO A 121 13.96 4.70 -5.51
N LEU A 122 14.83 4.24 -6.42
CA LEU A 122 15.85 5.09 -7.03
C LEU A 122 15.20 6.19 -7.87
N LEU A 123 14.24 5.85 -8.73
CA LEU A 123 13.50 6.84 -9.52
C LEU A 123 12.75 7.85 -8.64
N GLU A 124 12.19 7.38 -7.51
CA GLU A 124 11.61 8.24 -6.49
C GLU A 124 12.65 9.25 -5.96
N ALA A 125 13.86 8.80 -5.62
CA ALA A 125 14.93 9.68 -5.18
C ALA A 125 15.31 10.75 -6.22
N TYR A 126 15.30 10.42 -7.52
CA TYR A 126 15.49 11.43 -8.57
C TYR A 126 14.38 12.48 -8.58
N LEU A 127 13.11 12.07 -8.41
CA LEU A 127 11.98 13.00 -8.33
C LEU A 127 12.08 13.93 -7.12
N LEU A 128 12.40 13.35 -5.95
CA LEU A 128 12.53 14.08 -4.69
C LEU A 128 13.68 15.10 -4.69
N LEU A 129 14.69 14.89 -5.54
CA LEU A 129 15.83 15.79 -5.73
C LEU A 129 15.68 16.68 -6.97
N ASP A 130 14.45 17.02 -7.34
CA ASP A 130 14.08 17.95 -8.41
C ASP A 130 14.67 17.58 -9.79
N ALA A 131 14.87 16.30 -10.08
CA ALA A 131 15.43 15.81 -11.34
C ALA A 131 14.36 15.21 -12.30
N ALA A 132 13.11 15.66 -12.18
CA ALA A 132 12.00 15.15 -12.98
C ALA A 132 12.21 15.30 -14.50
N ASP A 133 12.77 16.42 -14.96
CA ASP A 133 13.09 16.64 -16.37
C ASP A 133 14.05 15.57 -16.93
N SER A 134 14.98 15.09 -16.08
CA SER A 134 15.91 14.02 -16.47
C SER A 134 15.22 12.66 -16.62
N LEU A 135 14.08 12.46 -15.95
CA LEU A 135 13.30 11.22 -16.03
C LEU A 135 12.28 11.24 -17.18
N GLN A 136 12.02 12.38 -17.81
CA GLN A 136 11.08 12.48 -18.92
C GLN A 136 11.33 11.46 -20.05
N PRO A 137 12.58 11.19 -20.49
CA PRO A 137 12.85 10.15 -21.49
C PRO A 137 12.53 8.73 -21.02
N LEU A 138 12.49 8.49 -19.71
CA LEU A 138 12.19 7.20 -19.08
C LEU A 138 10.70 7.01 -18.78
N ALA A 139 9.87 8.04 -18.94
CA ALA A 139 8.47 8.02 -18.49
C ALA A 139 7.71 6.79 -19.00
N VAL A 140 7.82 6.44 -20.28
CA VAL A 140 7.14 5.27 -20.85
C VAL A 140 7.57 3.96 -20.20
N ASP A 141 8.87 3.76 -19.99
CA ASP A 141 9.39 2.54 -19.36
C ASP A 141 9.03 2.48 -17.87
N MET A 142 9.01 3.63 -17.19
CA MET A 142 8.57 3.76 -15.80
C MET A 142 7.08 3.41 -15.64
N GLY A 143 6.22 3.91 -16.52
CA GLY A 143 4.79 3.58 -16.52
C GLY A 143 4.52 2.08 -16.73
N ARG A 144 5.25 1.46 -17.67
CA ARG A 144 5.16 0.01 -17.90
C ARG A 144 5.65 -0.80 -16.70
N ALA A 145 6.75 -0.39 -16.08
CA ALA A 145 7.29 -1.07 -14.90
C ALA A 145 6.33 -0.98 -13.72
N LEU A 146 5.76 0.20 -13.44
CA LEU A 146 4.72 0.38 -12.43
C LEU A 146 3.53 -0.55 -12.68
N GLU A 147 3.00 -0.57 -13.90
CA GLU A 147 1.89 -1.47 -14.24
C GLU A 147 2.26 -2.95 -14.06
N ALA A 148 3.43 -3.36 -14.52
CA ALA A 148 3.92 -4.74 -14.40
C ALA A 148 4.07 -5.16 -12.93
N SER A 149 4.65 -4.31 -12.08
CA SER A 149 4.81 -4.57 -10.64
C SER A 149 3.47 -4.74 -9.92
N ILE A 150 2.48 -3.90 -10.22
CA ILE A 150 1.14 -4.02 -9.64
C ILE A 150 0.42 -5.28 -10.14
N ARG A 151 0.54 -5.62 -11.43
CA ARG A 151 -0.06 -6.86 -11.98
C ARG A 151 0.60 -8.13 -11.44
N SER A 152 1.92 -8.12 -11.26
CA SER A 152 2.67 -9.20 -10.62
C SER A 152 2.18 -9.40 -9.18
N THR A 153 2.09 -8.31 -8.42
CA THR A 153 1.52 -8.30 -7.06
C THR A 153 0.09 -8.84 -7.05
N ALA A 154 -0.76 -8.39 -7.96
CA ALA A 154 -2.14 -8.86 -8.06
C ALA A 154 -2.21 -10.37 -8.28
N THR A 155 -1.37 -10.90 -9.17
CA THR A 155 -1.30 -12.35 -9.45
C THR A 155 -0.87 -13.13 -8.21
N ALA A 156 0.15 -12.65 -7.49
CA ALA A 156 0.64 -13.28 -6.27
C ALA A 156 -0.40 -13.24 -5.13
N VAL A 157 -1.10 -12.11 -4.96
CA VAL A 157 -2.18 -11.97 -3.98
C VAL A 157 -3.34 -12.92 -4.30
N LEU A 158 -3.75 -13.00 -5.57
CA LEU A 158 -4.81 -13.91 -6.00
C LEU A 158 -4.43 -15.38 -5.78
N ALA A 159 -3.19 -15.77 -6.08
CA ALA A 159 -2.69 -17.10 -5.76
C ALA A 159 -2.69 -17.37 -4.24
N ALA A 160 -2.31 -16.39 -3.42
CA ALA A 160 -2.26 -16.53 -1.97
C ALA A 160 -3.65 -16.68 -1.31
N VAL A 161 -4.68 -16.05 -1.87
CA VAL A 161 -6.08 -16.21 -1.38
C VAL A 161 -6.76 -17.46 -1.94
N GLY A 162 -6.06 -18.30 -2.71
CA GLY A 162 -6.62 -19.51 -3.31
C GLY A 162 -7.55 -19.24 -4.49
N ALA A 163 -7.49 -18.04 -5.09
CA ALA A 163 -8.18 -17.77 -6.34
C ALA A 163 -7.44 -18.56 -7.43
N SER A 164 -8.08 -19.62 -7.94
CA SER A 164 -7.56 -20.35 -9.10
C SER A 164 -7.31 -19.35 -10.23
N ALA A 165 -6.05 -19.19 -10.65
CA ALA A 165 -5.74 -18.45 -11.86
C ALA A 165 -6.60 -19.05 -12.99
N PRO A 166 -7.17 -18.24 -13.90
CA PRO A 166 -7.86 -18.78 -15.06
C PRO A 166 -6.86 -19.68 -15.79
N SER A 167 -7.06 -20.99 -15.63
CA SER A 167 -6.26 -22.00 -16.30
C SER A 167 -6.33 -21.67 -17.78
N ALA A 168 -5.16 -21.48 -18.41
CA ALA A 168 -5.04 -21.45 -19.86
C ALA A 168 -5.36 -22.86 -20.39
N ALA A 169 -6.62 -23.24 -20.33
CA ALA A 169 -7.14 -24.54 -20.69
C ALA A 169 -7.22 -24.63 -22.22
N GLY A 170 -6.11 -25.04 -22.82
CA GLY A 170 -5.96 -25.27 -24.25
C GLY A 170 -4.92 -26.33 -24.57
N ALA A 171 -4.87 -27.43 -23.80
CA ALA A 171 -4.08 -28.60 -24.17
C ALA A 171 -4.85 -29.87 -23.78
N SER A 172 -5.53 -30.44 -24.78
CA SER A 172 -6.30 -31.67 -24.71
C SER A 172 -5.41 -32.89 -24.43
N GLY A 173 -5.50 -33.45 -23.23
CA GLY A 173 -4.98 -34.76 -22.88
C GLY A 173 -5.94 -35.44 -21.91
N ALA A 174 -6.61 -36.49 -22.36
CA ALA A 174 -7.61 -37.22 -21.58
C ALA A 174 -7.02 -37.80 -20.28
N PRO A 175 -7.64 -37.58 -19.11
CA PRO A 175 -7.21 -38.23 -17.87
C PRO A 175 -7.76 -39.67 -17.78
N PRO A 176 -7.01 -40.60 -17.15
CA PRO A 176 -7.48 -41.95 -16.89
C PRO A 176 -8.52 -41.98 -15.74
N ALA A 177 -9.53 -42.82 -15.90
CA ALA A 177 -10.59 -43.06 -14.92
C ALA A 177 -10.04 -43.78 -13.67
N GLY A 178 -10.05 -43.09 -12.52
CA GLY A 178 -9.71 -43.65 -11.21
C GLY A 178 -10.75 -43.25 -10.17
N ASN A 179 -11.40 -44.26 -9.59
CA ASN A 179 -12.55 -44.17 -8.72
C ASN A 179 -12.12 -44.08 -7.24
N GLY A 180 -12.64 -43.12 -6.46
CA GLY A 180 -12.75 -43.23 -4.99
C GLY A 180 -12.08 -42.13 -4.14
N GLY A 181 -12.89 -41.44 -3.31
CA GLY A 181 -12.45 -40.73 -2.10
C GLY A 181 -12.69 -39.23 -2.07
N GLY A 182 -13.92 -38.79 -1.77
CA GLY A 182 -14.33 -37.39 -1.62
C GLY A 182 -13.79 -36.72 -0.35
N GLY A 183 -12.50 -36.42 -0.30
CA GLY A 183 -11.93 -35.48 0.66
C GLY A 183 -12.04 -34.06 0.10
N ALA A 184 -12.70 -33.15 0.83
CA ALA A 184 -12.67 -31.73 0.51
C ALA A 184 -11.20 -31.28 0.47
N ASN A 185 -10.66 -31.06 -0.73
CA ASN A 185 -9.31 -30.56 -0.93
C ASN A 185 -9.24 -29.15 -0.34
N ALA A 186 -8.75 -29.05 0.89
CA ALA A 186 -8.32 -27.79 1.47
C ALA A 186 -7.20 -27.24 0.56
N THR A 187 -7.54 -26.24 -0.25
CA THR A 187 -6.57 -25.52 -1.07
C THR A 187 -5.52 -24.93 -0.14
N VAL A 188 -4.31 -25.48 -0.19
CA VAL A 188 -3.18 -25.02 0.62
C VAL A 188 -2.87 -23.58 0.21
N ALA A 189 -3.10 -22.61 1.10
CA ALA A 189 -2.80 -21.21 0.86
C ALA A 189 -1.28 -21.04 0.66
N ILE A 190 -0.88 -20.46 -0.47
CA ILE A 190 0.52 -20.19 -0.78
C ILE A 190 0.93 -18.91 -0.02
N PRO A 191 1.91 -18.94 0.88
CA PRO A 191 2.34 -17.73 1.58
C PRO A 191 2.98 -16.75 0.59
N LEU A 192 2.63 -15.47 0.72
CA LEU A 192 3.25 -14.40 -0.07
C LEU A 192 4.75 -14.29 0.25
N SER A 193 5.56 -14.21 -0.81
CA SER A 193 6.99 -13.90 -0.71
C SER A 193 7.19 -12.53 -0.04
N ALA A 194 8.34 -12.31 0.60
CA ALA A 194 8.66 -11.01 1.19
C ALA A 194 8.89 -9.93 0.12
N GLU A 195 9.28 -10.33 -1.09
CA GLU A 195 9.53 -9.43 -2.22
C GLU A 195 8.23 -8.82 -2.76
N THR A 196 7.11 -9.58 -2.73
CA THR A 196 5.84 -9.12 -3.31
C THR A 196 5.33 -7.83 -2.62
N PRO A 197 5.21 -7.76 -1.27
CA PRO A 197 4.84 -6.50 -0.62
C PRO A 197 5.87 -5.39 -0.85
N ALA A 198 7.17 -5.71 -0.85
CA ALA A 198 8.21 -4.69 -1.03
C ALA A 198 8.11 -4.01 -2.41
N GLU A 199 7.92 -4.81 -3.47
CA GLU A 199 7.72 -4.30 -4.84
C GLU A 199 6.42 -3.48 -4.96
N ALA A 200 5.32 -3.99 -4.39
CA ALA A 200 4.03 -3.30 -4.38
C ALA A 200 4.12 -1.93 -3.69
N MET A 201 4.77 -1.87 -2.53
CA MET A 201 4.93 -0.64 -1.76
C MET A 201 5.88 0.34 -2.44
N ALA A 202 6.95 -0.14 -3.10
CA ALA A 202 7.83 0.71 -3.90
C ALA A 202 7.09 1.36 -5.08
N ALA A 203 6.25 0.59 -5.79
CA ALA A 203 5.41 1.11 -6.87
C ALA A 203 4.37 2.11 -6.35
N ALA A 204 3.69 1.81 -5.24
CA ALA A 204 2.72 2.70 -4.62
C ALA A 204 3.39 4.01 -4.16
N ALA A 205 4.55 3.94 -3.50
CA ALA A 205 5.29 5.12 -3.05
C ALA A 205 5.73 6.02 -4.20
N LEU A 206 6.20 5.45 -5.32
CA LEU A 206 6.58 6.25 -6.49
C LEU A 206 5.37 6.96 -7.10
N ILE A 207 4.22 6.27 -7.22
CA ILE A 207 2.97 6.88 -7.72
C ILE A 207 2.50 7.98 -6.77
N ASP A 208 2.57 7.75 -5.46
CA ASP A 208 2.21 8.72 -4.44
C ASP A 208 3.05 10.02 -4.54
N VAL A 209 4.37 9.88 -4.64
CA VAL A 209 5.29 11.03 -4.84
C VAL A 209 5.02 11.75 -6.15
N LEU A 210 4.75 11.02 -7.23
CA LEU A 210 4.36 11.62 -8.51
C LEU A 210 3.07 12.46 -8.38
N LEU A 211 2.05 11.95 -7.69
CA LEU A 211 0.79 12.67 -7.48
C LEU A 211 0.96 13.90 -6.57
N GLN A 212 1.86 13.85 -5.59
CA GLN A 212 2.15 14.97 -4.69
C GLN A 212 2.99 16.08 -5.35
N LEU A 213 3.97 15.71 -6.17
CA LEU A 213 4.82 16.67 -6.89
C LEU A 213 4.12 17.28 -8.11
N PHE A 214 3.25 16.53 -8.77
CA PHE A 214 2.57 16.94 -9.99
C PHE A 214 1.06 16.82 -9.81
N LEU A 215 0.48 17.81 -9.13
CA LEU A 215 -0.95 17.86 -8.87
C LEU A 215 -1.74 17.69 -10.19
N PRO A 216 -2.80 16.85 -10.19
CA PRO A 216 -3.67 16.70 -11.34
C PRO A 216 -4.20 18.07 -11.80
N GLY A 217 -4.32 18.26 -13.12
CA GLY A 217 -4.93 19.46 -13.69
C GLY A 217 -6.32 19.72 -13.08
N GLY A 218 -6.68 21.00 -12.92
CA GLY A 218 -7.86 21.44 -12.16
C GLY A 218 -9.18 20.74 -12.51
N SER A 219 -10.16 20.88 -11.61
CA SER A 219 -11.41 20.11 -11.46
C SER A 219 -12.38 20.04 -12.67
N SER A 220 -12.04 20.58 -13.84
CA SER A 220 -12.92 20.58 -15.04
C SER A 220 -12.52 19.56 -16.12
N ALA A 221 -11.55 18.69 -15.86
CA ALA A 221 -11.12 17.68 -16.81
C ALA A 221 -12.09 16.48 -16.88
N ALA A 222 -12.47 16.09 -18.09
CA ALA A 222 -13.40 15.02 -18.42
C ALA A 222 -12.72 13.74 -18.98
N SER A 223 -11.38 13.68 -18.96
CA SER A 223 -10.57 12.59 -19.52
C SER A 223 -9.22 12.47 -18.78
N PRO A 224 -8.58 11.29 -18.66
CA PRO A 224 -7.27 11.12 -18.01
C PRO A 224 -6.18 11.98 -18.65
N ALA A 225 -6.25 12.16 -19.96
CA ALA A 225 -5.32 13.00 -20.72
C ALA A 225 -5.44 14.48 -20.33
N GLN A 226 -6.59 14.90 -19.81
CA GLN A 226 -6.87 16.25 -19.34
C GLN A 226 -6.48 16.44 -17.85
N HIS A 227 -6.37 15.35 -17.09
CA HIS A 227 -5.89 15.36 -15.70
C HIS A 227 -4.37 15.53 -15.57
N GLY A 228 -3.65 15.58 -16.69
CA GLY A 228 -2.23 15.88 -16.77
C GLY A 228 -1.37 14.68 -17.16
N PRO A 229 -0.11 14.92 -17.58
CA PRO A 229 0.78 13.87 -18.09
C PRO A 229 1.10 12.80 -17.03
N VAL A 230 1.14 13.18 -15.75
CA VAL A 230 1.43 12.24 -14.66
C VAL A 230 0.27 11.29 -14.40
N VAL A 231 -0.97 11.77 -14.40
CA VAL A 231 -2.15 10.90 -14.25
C VAL A 231 -2.21 9.91 -15.42
N ALA A 232 -1.97 10.37 -16.66
CA ALA A 232 -1.91 9.50 -17.82
C ALA A 232 -0.81 8.43 -17.71
N LEU A 233 0.35 8.79 -17.14
CA LEU A 233 1.48 7.89 -16.92
C LEU A 233 1.14 6.76 -15.92
N VAL A 234 0.47 7.09 -14.80
CA VAL A 234 0.20 6.13 -13.71
C VAL A 234 -1.15 5.42 -13.83
N ALA A 235 -2.06 5.90 -14.68
CA ALA A 235 -3.42 5.36 -14.83
C ALA A 235 -3.47 3.83 -15.07
N PRO A 236 -2.60 3.20 -15.89
CA PRO A 236 -2.61 1.74 -16.04
C PRO A 236 -2.33 0.98 -14.74
N ALA A 237 -1.36 1.45 -13.94
CA ALA A 237 -1.04 0.87 -12.65
C ALA A 237 -2.18 1.07 -11.64
N MET A 238 -2.78 2.26 -11.60
CA MET A 238 -3.93 2.55 -10.73
C MET A 238 -5.17 1.72 -11.08
N ARG A 239 -5.41 1.47 -12.38
CA ARG A 239 -6.47 0.56 -12.82
C ARG A 239 -6.20 -0.87 -12.36
N ALA A 240 -4.95 -1.33 -12.37
CA ALA A 240 -4.57 -2.63 -11.84
C ALA A 240 -4.75 -2.73 -10.31
N MET A 241 -4.44 -1.66 -9.56
CA MET A 241 -4.72 -1.57 -8.12
C MET A 241 -6.22 -1.69 -7.85
N ALA A 242 -7.04 -0.90 -8.55
CA ALA A 242 -8.49 -0.92 -8.44
C ALA A 242 -9.08 -2.28 -8.85
N ALA A 243 -8.56 -2.91 -9.91
CA ALA A 243 -8.98 -4.23 -10.34
C ALA A 243 -8.72 -5.31 -9.28
N LEU A 244 -7.55 -5.28 -8.63
CA LEU A 244 -7.24 -6.18 -7.53
C LEU A 244 -8.19 -5.94 -6.35
N LEU A 245 -8.33 -4.68 -5.92
CA LEU A 245 -9.25 -4.28 -4.85
C LEU A 245 -10.71 -4.53 -5.18
N ALA A 246 -11.09 -4.71 -6.45
CA ALA A 246 -12.43 -5.06 -6.89
C ALA A 246 -12.59 -6.55 -7.23
N HIS A 247 -11.54 -7.38 -7.12
CA HIS A 247 -11.59 -8.76 -7.60
C HIS A 247 -12.48 -9.64 -6.71
N PRO A 248 -13.46 -10.39 -7.25
CA PRO A 248 -14.46 -11.12 -6.45
C PRO A 248 -13.89 -12.25 -5.61
N ALA A 249 -12.75 -12.83 -6.01
CA ALA A 249 -12.12 -13.93 -5.27
C ALA A 249 -11.42 -13.49 -3.96
N ILE A 250 -11.27 -12.19 -3.72
CA ILE A 250 -10.64 -11.70 -2.48
C ILE A 250 -11.71 -11.65 -1.38
N PRO A 251 -11.53 -12.36 -0.26
CA PRO A 251 -12.52 -12.34 0.82
C PRO A 251 -12.58 -10.95 1.47
N SER A 252 -13.72 -10.62 2.06
CA SER A 252 -13.93 -9.35 2.79
C SER A 252 -13.28 -9.33 4.18
N ALA A 253 -12.94 -10.50 4.72
CA ALA A 253 -12.35 -10.68 6.04
C ALA A 253 -11.31 -11.83 6.04
N GLY A 254 -10.52 -11.93 7.10
CA GLY A 254 -9.52 -13.00 7.26
C GLY A 254 -8.33 -12.91 6.32
N LEU A 255 -8.04 -11.72 5.77
CA LEU A 255 -6.89 -11.49 4.91
C LEU A 255 -5.58 -11.57 5.70
N ASN A 256 -4.53 -12.08 5.06
CA ASN A 256 -3.18 -12.05 5.60
C ASN A 256 -2.72 -10.59 5.79
N VAL A 257 -2.02 -10.29 6.89
CA VAL A 257 -1.51 -8.94 7.19
C VAL A 257 -0.68 -8.35 6.03
N LYS A 258 0.11 -9.16 5.32
CA LYS A 258 0.86 -8.69 4.13
C LYS A 258 -0.07 -8.19 3.01
N ILE A 259 -1.21 -8.86 2.80
CA ILE A 259 -2.21 -8.44 1.80
C ILE A 259 -2.87 -7.15 2.26
N ILE A 260 -3.20 -7.04 3.55
CA ILE A 260 -3.78 -5.83 4.12
C ILE A 260 -2.84 -4.65 3.91
N ASN A 261 -1.54 -4.79 4.21
CA ASN A 261 -0.56 -3.72 4.00
C ASN A 261 -0.46 -3.29 2.52
N ILE A 262 -0.52 -4.24 1.58
CA ILE A 262 -0.56 -3.93 0.13
C ILE A 262 -1.81 -3.11 -0.20
N PHE A 263 -2.98 -3.55 0.29
CA PHE A 263 -4.24 -2.86 0.03
C PHE A 263 -4.28 -1.47 0.64
N GLU A 264 -3.73 -1.27 1.83
CA GLU A 264 -3.61 0.04 2.44
C GLU A 264 -2.78 0.99 1.58
N GLY A 265 -1.60 0.55 1.11
CA GLY A 265 -0.78 1.36 0.21
C GLY A 265 -1.52 1.70 -1.09
N PHE A 266 -2.26 0.75 -1.66
CA PHE A 266 -3.05 0.99 -2.88
C PHE A 266 -4.22 1.95 -2.64
N LEU A 267 -4.93 1.80 -1.52
CA LEU A 267 -6.05 2.66 -1.14
C LEU A 267 -5.61 4.07 -0.78
N GLU A 268 -4.41 4.24 -0.22
CA GLU A 268 -3.80 5.55 0.01
C GLU A 268 -3.55 6.28 -1.32
N VAL A 269 -2.91 5.60 -2.28
CA VAL A 269 -2.64 6.15 -3.62
C VAL A 269 -3.93 6.50 -4.37
N LEU A 270 -4.91 5.58 -4.38
CA LEU A 270 -6.21 5.81 -5.01
C LEU A 270 -6.98 6.93 -4.31
N GLY A 271 -6.99 6.94 -2.98
CA GLY A 271 -7.61 7.96 -2.16
C GLY A 271 -7.03 9.34 -2.44
N ARG A 272 -5.70 9.46 -2.58
CA ARG A 272 -5.05 10.72 -2.94
C ARG A 272 -5.49 11.22 -4.31
N LEU A 273 -5.52 10.35 -5.33
CA LEU A 273 -6.02 10.73 -6.65
C LEU A 273 -7.48 11.20 -6.57
N TRP A 274 -8.34 10.48 -5.86
CA TRP A 274 -9.77 10.82 -5.78
C TRP A 274 -10.05 12.03 -4.91
N LEU A 275 -9.19 12.35 -3.95
CA LEU A 275 -9.25 13.62 -3.23
C LEU A 275 -8.96 14.81 -4.15
N LEU A 276 -7.98 14.66 -5.05
CA LEU A 276 -7.56 15.72 -5.98
C LEU A 276 -8.43 15.80 -7.24
N SER A 277 -8.93 14.66 -7.71
CA SER A 277 -9.69 14.53 -8.96
C SER A 277 -10.75 13.41 -8.87
N PRO A 278 -11.88 13.65 -8.18
CA PRO A 278 -12.92 12.65 -7.92
C PRO A 278 -13.50 11.98 -9.17
N THR A 279 -13.56 12.70 -10.30
CA THR A 279 -14.14 12.21 -11.57
C THR A 279 -13.38 11.03 -12.17
N THR A 280 -12.09 10.88 -11.83
CA THR A 280 -11.24 9.79 -12.32
C THR A 280 -11.69 8.41 -11.84
N LEU A 281 -12.53 8.32 -10.79
CA LEU A 281 -13.11 7.06 -10.34
C LEU A 281 -13.78 6.32 -11.49
N LEU A 282 -14.64 7.00 -12.25
CA LEU A 282 -15.43 6.39 -13.33
C LEU A 282 -14.52 5.80 -14.43
N GLU A 283 -13.41 6.45 -14.73
CA GLU A 283 -12.46 6.04 -15.77
C GLU A 283 -11.57 4.86 -15.33
N LEU A 284 -11.23 4.83 -14.03
CA LEU A 284 -10.43 3.74 -13.46
C LEU A 284 -11.27 2.47 -13.29
N VAL A 285 -12.56 2.61 -12.95
CA VAL A 285 -13.45 1.46 -12.76
C VAL A 285 -14.15 1.00 -14.03
N ALA A 286 -14.11 1.82 -15.09
CA ALA A 286 -14.66 1.46 -16.40
C ALA A 286 -14.07 0.13 -16.90
N GLY A 287 -14.95 -0.83 -17.18
CA GLY A 287 -14.58 -2.15 -17.70
C GLY A 287 -14.05 -3.15 -16.66
N LEU A 288 -14.00 -2.81 -15.37
CA LEU A 288 -13.57 -3.77 -14.32
C LEU A 288 -14.48 -5.00 -14.25
N ASP A 289 -15.81 -4.82 -14.35
CA ASP A 289 -16.75 -5.94 -14.35
C ASP A 289 -16.55 -6.88 -15.55
N ALA A 290 -16.25 -6.32 -16.73
CA ALA A 290 -15.96 -7.10 -17.93
C ALA A 290 -14.61 -7.85 -17.81
N ALA A 291 -13.58 -7.21 -17.27
CA ALA A 291 -12.27 -7.82 -17.08
C ALA A 291 -12.31 -8.99 -16.08
N VAL A 292 -13.12 -8.85 -15.03
CA VAL A 292 -13.33 -9.90 -14.02
C VAL A 292 -14.16 -11.06 -14.59
N GLY A 293 -15.23 -10.77 -15.35
CA GLY A 293 -16.10 -11.81 -15.91
C GLY A 293 -15.48 -12.60 -17.08
N GLY A 294 -14.59 -11.97 -17.85
CA GLY A 294 -13.96 -12.56 -19.04
C GLY A 294 -13.07 -13.79 -18.77
N GLY A 295 -12.56 -13.96 -17.54
CA GLY A 295 -11.76 -15.13 -17.16
C GLY A 295 -12.56 -16.44 -17.07
N GLY A 296 -13.88 -16.37 -16.89
CA GLY A 296 -14.76 -17.56 -16.76
C GLY A 296 -15.60 -17.87 -17.99
N ALA A 297 -16.02 -16.85 -18.76
CA ALA A 297 -16.94 -17.04 -19.89
C ALA A 297 -16.33 -17.85 -21.05
N ALA A 298 -15.01 -17.77 -21.26
CA ALA A 298 -14.33 -18.55 -22.30
C ALA A 298 -14.33 -20.08 -22.03
N ALA A 299 -14.46 -20.49 -20.76
CA ALA A 299 -14.53 -21.91 -20.38
C ALA A 299 -15.96 -22.50 -20.45
N ALA A 300 -17.00 -21.65 -20.34
CA ALA A 300 -18.39 -22.10 -20.41
C ALA A 300 -18.86 -22.39 -21.85
N ALA A 301 -18.26 -21.76 -22.86
CA ALA A 301 -18.62 -21.95 -24.26
C ALA A 301 -18.08 -23.26 -24.90
N SER A 302 -17.26 -24.03 -24.18
CA SER A 302 -16.70 -25.31 -24.64
C SER A 302 -17.42 -26.57 -24.13
N LEU A 303 -18.56 -26.42 -23.45
CA LEU A 303 -19.39 -27.56 -23.05
C LEU A 303 -20.29 -28.00 -24.24
N PRO A 304 -20.21 -29.27 -24.68
CA PRO A 304 -21.03 -29.74 -25.78
C PRO A 304 -22.52 -29.73 -25.39
N PRO A 305 -23.43 -29.43 -26.33
CA PRO A 305 -24.87 -29.45 -26.11
C PRO A 305 -25.34 -30.90 -25.93
N GLY A 306 -25.39 -31.37 -24.69
CA GLY A 306 -25.73 -32.76 -24.37
C GLY A 306 -26.75 -32.89 -23.26
N GLY A 307 -28.03 -32.99 -23.62
CA GLY A 307 -28.99 -33.92 -23.01
C GLY A 307 -29.77 -33.52 -21.74
N GLY A 308 -31.06 -33.22 -21.93
CA GLY A 308 -32.13 -33.90 -21.17
C GLY A 308 -32.55 -33.34 -19.81
N GLY A 309 -33.50 -32.40 -19.83
CA GLY A 309 -34.79 -32.47 -19.12
C GLY A 309 -34.83 -32.63 -17.59
N GLY A 310 -35.11 -31.53 -16.90
CA GLY A 310 -35.74 -31.52 -15.58
C GLY A 310 -36.18 -30.10 -15.19
N PRO A 311 -37.45 -29.83 -14.86
CA PRO A 311 -37.89 -28.52 -14.40
C PRO A 311 -37.40 -28.30 -12.96
N ALA A 312 -36.18 -27.77 -12.83
CA ALA A 312 -35.65 -27.32 -11.56
C ALA A 312 -36.40 -26.05 -11.15
N THR A 313 -37.03 -26.12 -9.98
CA THR A 313 -37.70 -25.02 -9.29
C THR A 313 -36.74 -23.84 -9.14
N ALA A 314 -37.11 -22.72 -9.75
CA ALA A 314 -36.43 -21.44 -9.67
C ALA A 314 -36.61 -20.82 -8.27
N ASP A 315 -35.94 -21.36 -7.27
CA ASP A 315 -35.60 -20.57 -6.08
C ASP A 315 -34.42 -19.68 -6.48
N GLY A 316 -34.79 -18.47 -6.90
CA GLY A 316 -33.90 -17.39 -7.28
C GLY A 316 -33.01 -17.00 -6.10
N SER A 317 -31.86 -17.64 -5.99
CA SER A 317 -30.72 -17.07 -5.30
C SER A 317 -30.28 -15.84 -6.11
N GLU A 318 -30.90 -14.69 -5.80
CA GLU A 318 -30.41 -13.35 -6.13
C GLU A 318 -29.09 -13.09 -5.40
N LEU A 319 -28.06 -13.90 -5.68
CA LEU A 319 -26.68 -13.46 -5.59
C LEU A 319 -26.48 -12.45 -6.71
N SER A 320 -27.12 -11.28 -6.56
CA SER A 320 -26.83 -10.10 -7.36
C SER A 320 -25.32 -9.95 -7.33
N SER A 321 -24.69 -10.12 -8.49
CA SER A 321 -23.24 -9.97 -8.60
C SER A 321 -22.95 -8.51 -8.28
N SER A 322 -22.58 -8.25 -7.03
CA SER A 322 -22.12 -6.95 -6.55
C SER A 322 -21.18 -6.34 -7.59
N SER A 323 -21.33 -5.06 -7.93
CA SER A 323 -20.48 -4.47 -8.97
C SER A 323 -19.01 -4.43 -8.50
N ALA A 324 -18.07 -4.32 -9.43
CA ALA A 324 -16.65 -4.11 -9.11
C ALA A 324 -16.44 -2.90 -8.20
N VAL A 325 -17.20 -1.83 -8.44
CA VAL A 325 -17.19 -0.61 -7.62
C VAL A 325 -17.65 -0.92 -6.20
N ASP A 326 -18.75 -1.66 -6.03
CA ASP A 326 -19.25 -2.02 -4.71
C ASP A 326 -18.21 -2.80 -3.89
N ARG A 327 -17.58 -3.82 -4.49
CA ARG A 327 -16.55 -4.62 -3.82
C ARG A 327 -15.32 -3.79 -3.43
N LEU A 328 -14.91 -2.86 -4.28
CA LEU A 328 -13.81 -1.93 -4.00
C LEU A 328 -14.15 -1.05 -2.80
N LEU A 329 -15.33 -0.43 -2.79
CA LEU A 329 -15.78 0.46 -1.71
C LEU A 329 -15.95 -0.30 -0.41
N ASP A 330 -16.52 -1.50 -0.46
CA ASP A 330 -16.71 -2.33 0.73
C ASP A 330 -15.38 -2.68 1.37
N ARG A 331 -14.37 -3.05 0.57
CA ARG A 331 -13.01 -3.33 1.08
C ARG A 331 -12.35 -2.07 1.61
N TRP A 332 -12.50 -0.95 0.93
CA TRP A 332 -11.94 0.31 1.41
C TRP A 332 -12.52 0.70 2.76
N LEU A 333 -13.84 0.71 2.91
CA LEU A 333 -14.52 0.97 4.18
C LEU A 333 -14.10 -0.04 5.26
N THR A 334 -13.87 -1.31 4.91
CA THR A 334 -13.44 -2.33 5.88
C THR A 334 -12.04 -2.03 6.39
N ILE A 335 -11.10 -1.80 5.47
CA ILE A 335 -9.69 -1.60 5.79
C ILE A 335 -9.49 -0.27 6.51
N ALA A 336 -10.15 0.80 6.06
CA ALA A 336 -10.05 2.10 6.69
C ALA A 336 -10.64 2.11 8.12
N SER A 337 -11.68 1.33 8.38
CA SER A 337 -12.29 1.24 9.72
C SER A 337 -11.57 0.27 10.67
N ALA A 338 -10.61 -0.51 10.17
CA ALA A 338 -9.88 -1.45 11.00
C ALA A 338 -8.91 -0.72 11.95
N ARG A 339 -8.84 -1.21 13.20
CA ARG A 339 -7.78 -0.84 14.14
C ARG A 339 -6.91 -2.07 14.36
N PHE A 340 -5.60 -1.94 14.12
CA PHE A 340 -4.67 -3.04 14.35
C PHE A 340 -4.39 -3.20 15.84
N LEU A 341 -3.98 -4.39 16.26
CA LEU A 341 -3.65 -4.65 17.66
C LEU A 341 -2.54 -3.70 18.13
N GLU A 342 -1.57 -3.39 17.27
CA GLU A 342 -0.48 -2.46 17.55
C GLU A 342 -0.98 -1.04 17.77
N GLU A 343 -2.01 -0.61 17.03
CA GLU A 343 -2.68 0.67 17.29
C GLU A 343 -3.39 0.63 18.65
N ILE A 344 -4.09 -0.46 18.95
CA ILE A 344 -4.82 -0.61 20.22
C ILE A 344 -3.88 -0.67 21.43
N VAL A 345 -2.72 -1.30 21.27
CA VAL A 345 -1.66 -1.40 22.29
C VAL A 345 -0.88 -0.09 22.42
N GLY A 346 -1.15 0.92 21.57
CA GLY A 346 -0.51 2.23 21.65
C GLY A 346 0.89 2.27 21.04
N VAL A 347 1.21 1.38 20.10
CA VAL A 347 2.42 1.52 19.27
C VAL A 347 2.27 2.79 18.46
N LYS A 348 3.02 3.82 18.87
CA LYS A 348 2.86 5.19 18.40
C LYS A 348 2.87 5.32 16.88
N THR A 349 3.86 4.74 16.21
CA THR A 349 4.00 4.81 14.75
C THR A 349 2.81 4.17 14.02
N MET A 350 2.29 3.05 14.53
CA MET A 350 1.11 2.41 13.97
C MET A 350 -0.16 3.21 14.24
N SER A 351 -0.23 3.88 15.39
CA SER A 351 -1.36 4.76 15.73
C SER A 351 -1.41 6.00 14.84
N MET A 352 -0.27 6.67 14.63
CA MET A 352 -0.13 7.79 13.69
C MET A 352 -0.60 7.38 12.29
N LEU A 353 -0.14 6.21 11.82
CA LEU A 353 -0.48 5.69 10.51
C LEU A 353 -1.98 5.32 10.38
N GLY A 354 -2.57 4.70 11.42
CA GLY A 354 -4.00 4.41 11.48
C GLY A 354 -4.86 5.67 11.39
N ARG A 355 -4.51 6.72 12.16
CA ARG A 355 -5.20 8.03 12.12
C ARG A 355 -5.10 8.68 10.75
N PHE A 356 -3.90 8.71 10.16
CA PHE A 356 -3.70 9.24 8.81
C PHE A 356 -4.57 8.52 7.77
N ARG A 357 -4.59 7.18 7.79
CA ARG A 357 -5.41 6.37 6.86
C ARG A 357 -6.89 6.67 6.98
N ARG A 358 -7.42 6.74 8.20
CA ARG A 358 -8.84 7.08 8.45
C ARG A 358 -9.19 8.46 7.93
N ARG A 359 -8.32 9.45 8.18
CA ARG A 359 -8.48 10.80 7.66
C ARG A 359 -8.46 10.82 6.13
N MET A 360 -7.45 10.20 5.49
CA MET A 360 -7.34 10.10 4.03
C MET A 360 -8.58 9.44 3.41
N ALA A 361 -9.03 8.32 3.96
CA ALA A 361 -10.25 7.64 3.50
C ALA A 361 -11.49 8.52 3.66
N THR A 362 -11.66 9.17 4.82
CA THR A 362 -12.78 10.09 5.08
C THR A 362 -12.80 11.24 4.06
N LEU A 363 -11.67 11.90 3.84
CA LEU A 363 -11.58 13.03 2.92
C LEU A 363 -11.83 12.63 1.48
N SER A 364 -11.25 11.52 1.02
CA SER A 364 -11.39 11.06 -0.37
C SER A 364 -12.78 10.50 -0.68
N LEU A 365 -13.38 9.70 0.21
CA LEU A 365 -14.76 9.22 0.06
C LEU A 365 -15.77 10.40 0.12
N SER A 366 -15.50 11.40 0.96
CA SER A 366 -16.29 12.63 0.98
C SER A 366 -16.15 13.41 -0.32
N ALA A 367 -14.95 13.51 -0.89
CA ALA A 367 -14.73 14.15 -2.18
C ALA A 367 -15.50 13.46 -3.31
N LEU A 368 -15.55 12.12 -3.32
CA LEU A 368 -16.35 11.34 -4.28
C LEU A 368 -17.86 11.62 -4.14
N LEU A 369 -18.38 11.66 -2.91
CA LEU A 369 -19.79 12.02 -2.64
C LEU A 369 -20.09 13.45 -3.04
N MET A 370 -19.22 14.40 -2.69
CA MET A 370 -19.38 15.81 -3.01
C MET A 370 -19.32 16.07 -4.52
N ALA A 371 -18.53 15.30 -5.27
CA ALA A 371 -18.51 15.34 -6.72
C ALA A 371 -19.71 14.60 -7.38
N GLY A 372 -20.43 13.76 -6.64
CA GLY A 372 -21.54 12.97 -7.18
C GLY A 372 -21.10 11.88 -8.16
N CYS A 373 -19.84 11.42 -8.07
CA CYS A 373 -19.28 10.44 -9.00
C CYS A 373 -19.45 8.98 -8.52
N CYS A 374 -20.06 8.76 -7.35
CA CYS A 374 -20.15 7.45 -6.73
C CYS A 374 -21.50 7.26 -6.02
N ASP A 375 -22.54 6.90 -6.77
CA ASP A 375 -23.87 6.68 -6.20
C ASP A 375 -23.93 5.48 -5.26
N GLN A 376 -23.02 4.51 -5.41
CA GLN A 376 -22.93 3.31 -4.56
C GLN A 376 -22.70 3.67 -3.09
N LEU A 377 -22.05 4.80 -2.79
CA LEU A 377 -21.85 5.27 -1.42
C LEU A 377 -23.15 5.71 -0.73
N TYR A 378 -24.22 6.00 -1.48
CA TYR A 378 -25.55 6.27 -0.91
C TYR A 378 -26.31 5.00 -0.52
N GLU A 379 -25.77 3.80 -0.78
CA GLU A 379 -26.34 2.58 -0.22
C GLU A 379 -26.36 2.68 1.31
N PRO A 380 -27.50 2.48 1.99
CA PRO A 380 -27.62 2.78 3.42
C PRO A 380 -26.58 2.12 4.32
N ARG A 381 -26.17 0.88 4.02
CA ARG A 381 -25.14 0.17 4.77
C ARG A 381 -23.75 0.77 4.58
N LYS A 382 -23.39 1.14 3.34
CA LYS A 382 -22.11 1.80 3.05
C LYS A 382 -22.07 3.20 3.65
N LEU A 383 -23.19 3.92 3.54
CA LEU A 383 -23.35 5.25 4.11
C LEU A 383 -23.21 5.24 5.64
N LEU A 384 -23.83 4.27 6.33
CA LEU A 384 -23.65 4.09 7.76
C LEU A 384 -22.19 3.85 8.13
N ARG A 385 -21.50 2.96 7.42
CA ARG A 385 -20.06 2.68 7.63
C ARG A 385 -19.19 3.91 7.38
N LEU A 386 -19.48 4.67 6.35
CA LEU A 386 -18.80 5.94 6.06
C LEU A 386 -19.03 6.97 7.18
N CYS A 387 -20.26 7.09 7.69
CA CYS A 387 -20.55 7.96 8.83
C CYS A 387 -19.76 7.54 10.08
N SER A 388 -19.70 6.25 10.39
CA SER A 388 -18.88 5.74 11.49
C SER A 388 -17.40 6.04 11.30
N LEU A 389 -16.86 5.83 10.09
CA LEU A 389 -15.46 6.14 9.75
C LEU A 389 -15.18 7.64 9.91
N ALA A 390 -16.08 8.50 9.43
CA ALA A 390 -15.97 9.94 9.56
C ALA A 390 -15.96 10.38 11.02
N MET A 391 -16.86 9.83 11.85
CA MET A 391 -16.87 10.11 13.28
C MET A 391 -15.60 9.66 14.00
N GLN A 392 -15.03 8.53 13.59
CA GLN A 392 -13.73 8.07 14.12
C GLN A 392 -12.60 9.04 13.72
N ALA A 393 -12.60 9.52 12.47
CA ALA A 393 -11.62 10.51 12.02
C ALA A 393 -11.76 11.86 12.75
N LEU A 394 -12.97 12.27 13.14
CA LEU A 394 -13.19 13.45 13.99
C LEU A 394 -12.66 13.23 15.41
N ALA A 395 -12.98 12.08 16.01
CA ALA A 395 -12.49 11.73 17.36
C ALA A 395 -10.96 11.65 17.44
N ASP A 396 -10.31 11.31 16.32
CA ASP A 396 -8.85 11.24 16.19
C ASP A 396 -8.19 12.60 15.85
N ASP A 397 -8.94 13.67 15.58
CA ASP A 397 -8.40 14.92 15.00
C ASP A 397 -7.36 15.61 15.90
N SER A 398 -7.62 15.69 17.21
CA SER A 398 -6.69 16.30 18.16
C SER A 398 -5.40 15.49 18.30
N GLU A 399 -5.49 14.16 18.32
CA GLU A 399 -4.32 13.27 18.39
C GLU A 399 -3.52 13.34 17.09
N PHE A 400 -4.21 13.41 15.95
CA PHE A 400 -3.57 13.61 14.65
C PHE A 400 -2.84 14.96 14.57
N ALA A 401 -3.40 16.03 15.12
CA ALA A 401 -2.72 17.32 15.21
C ALA A 401 -1.49 17.28 16.13
N ALA A 402 -1.55 16.52 17.22
CA ALA A 402 -0.40 16.27 18.08
C ALA A 402 0.72 15.49 17.36
N ASP A 403 0.36 14.43 16.63
CA ASP A 403 1.28 13.65 15.81
C ASP A 403 2.00 14.52 14.77
N GLN A 404 1.24 15.40 14.10
CA GLN A 404 1.81 16.34 13.15
C GLN A 404 2.79 17.31 13.81
N THR A 405 2.42 17.86 14.96
CA THR A 405 3.29 18.78 15.71
C THR A 405 4.58 18.08 16.11
N GLU A 406 4.50 16.82 16.53
CA GLU A 406 5.68 16.01 16.82
C GLU A 406 6.54 15.76 15.59
N LEU A 407 5.95 15.29 14.48
CA LEU A 407 6.67 15.06 13.21
C LEU A 407 7.34 16.34 12.68
N ASP A 408 6.74 17.50 12.94
CA ASP A 408 7.30 18.80 12.58
C ASP A 408 8.40 19.23 13.56
N SER A 409 8.28 18.88 14.83
CA SER A 409 9.27 19.16 15.88
C SER A 409 10.53 18.30 15.79
N LEU A 410 10.45 17.13 15.13
CA LEU A 410 11.63 16.32 14.85
C LEU A 410 12.60 17.17 14.02
N ASP A 411 13.66 17.64 14.69
CA ASP A 411 14.76 18.41 14.10
C ASP A 411 15.66 17.45 13.34
N PHE A 412 15.11 16.99 12.24
CA PHE A 412 15.79 16.20 11.26
C PHE A 412 16.94 16.95 10.59
N THR A 413 17.16 18.24 10.86
CA THR A 413 18.29 18.95 10.26
C THR A 413 19.62 18.39 10.77
N ALA A 414 19.69 17.85 11.99
CA ALA A 414 20.89 17.17 12.49
C ALA A 414 20.97 15.70 12.04
N ASP A 415 19.86 14.97 12.09
CA ASP A 415 19.81 13.52 11.81
C ASP A 415 19.62 13.18 10.31
N LEU A 416 18.87 14.00 9.55
CA LEU A 416 18.66 13.91 8.09
C LEU A 416 19.58 14.82 7.27
N ALA A 417 20.43 15.67 7.85
CA ALA A 417 21.50 16.32 7.06
C ALA A 417 22.37 15.29 6.31
N ALA A 418 22.36 14.04 6.77
CA ALA A 418 22.99 12.90 6.12
C ALA A 418 22.15 12.25 5.00
N ASP A 419 20.81 12.39 5.00
CA ASP A 419 19.91 11.75 4.03
C ASP A 419 18.94 12.75 3.39
N THR A 420 19.40 13.33 2.30
CA THR A 420 18.70 14.41 1.57
C THR A 420 17.40 13.93 0.93
N VAL A 421 17.31 12.67 0.52
CA VAL A 421 16.10 12.09 -0.07
C VAL A 421 15.00 11.96 0.98
N LEU A 422 15.34 11.43 2.17
CA LEU A 422 14.39 11.34 3.26
C LEU A 422 13.94 12.72 3.76
N ALA A 423 14.85 13.70 3.82
CA ALA A 423 14.49 15.08 4.15
C ALA A 423 13.50 15.68 3.15
N ARG A 424 13.70 15.44 1.85
CA ARG A 424 12.76 15.87 0.80
C ARG A 424 11.42 15.17 0.90
N ARG A 425 11.41 13.85 1.11
CA ARG A 425 10.18 13.09 1.32
C ARG A 425 9.36 13.65 2.47
N LEU A 426 9.99 13.91 3.61
CA LEU A 426 9.34 14.53 4.76
C LEU A 426 8.80 15.93 4.43
N SER A 427 9.55 16.74 3.68
CA SER A 427 9.09 18.06 3.23
C SER A 427 7.81 17.98 2.41
N ILE A 428 7.67 16.97 1.54
CA ILE A 428 6.45 16.77 0.76
C ILE A 428 5.32 16.25 1.66
N THR A 429 5.60 15.31 2.56
CA THR A 429 4.62 14.85 3.56
C THR A 429 4.12 16.01 4.44
N ARG A 430 4.96 16.99 4.77
CA ARG A 430 4.57 18.23 5.46
C ARG A 430 3.68 19.14 4.61
N ALA A 431 3.86 19.12 3.30
CA ALA A 431 3.05 19.89 2.37
C ALA A 431 1.70 19.23 2.03
N ASP A 432 1.50 17.96 2.42
CA ASP A 432 0.34 17.15 2.08
C ASP A 432 -1.00 17.85 2.40
N PRO A 433 -1.92 18.00 1.43
CA PRO A 433 -3.23 18.60 1.66
C PRO A 433 -4.03 17.92 2.77
N VAL A 434 -3.88 16.60 2.97
CA VAL A 434 -4.60 15.84 4.01
C VAL A 434 -4.33 16.40 5.41
N ARG A 435 -3.11 16.92 5.65
CA ARG A 435 -2.71 17.53 6.92
C ARG A 435 -3.39 18.88 7.19
N LYS A 436 -3.75 19.60 6.13
CA LYS A 436 -4.23 21.00 6.19
C LYS A 436 -5.74 21.13 6.13
N VAL A 437 -6.45 20.09 5.66
CA VAL A 437 -7.92 20.11 5.56
C VAL A 437 -8.53 20.04 6.96
N ASP A 438 -9.46 20.96 7.24
CA ASP A 438 -10.35 20.88 8.40
C ASP A 438 -11.33 19.70 8.19
N VAL A 439 -11.09 18.61 8.92
CA VAL A 439 -11.89 17.39 8.81
C VAL A 439 -13.32 17.62 9.32
N HIS A 440 -13.54 18.50 10.30
CA HIS A 440 -14.88 18.84 10.78
C HIS A 440 -15.70 19.53 9.69
N GLU A 441 -15.12 20.51 9.01
CA GLU A 441 -15.83 21.20 7.92
C GLU A 441 -16.13 20.26 6.76
N CYS A 442 -15.18 19.38 6.40
CA CYS A 442 -15.37 18.37 5.37
C CYS A 442 -16.51 17.41 5.71
N VAL A 443 -16.50 16.84 6.92
CA VAL A 443 -17.54 15.91 7.38
C VAL A 443 -18.89 16.61 7.52
N ARG A 444 -18.94 17.83 8.04
CA ARG A 444 -20.19 18.60 8.09
C ARG A 444 -20.75 18.85 6.69
N GLY A 445 -19.90 19.20 5.72
CA GLY A 445 -20.29 19.41 4.33
C GLY A 445 -20.89 18.15 3.70
N VAL A 446 -20.23 17.00 3.88
CA VAL A 446 -20.74 15.73 3.32
C VAL A 446 -22.04 15.28 3.98
N LEU A 447 -22.15 15.41 5.32
CA LEU A 447 -23.39 15.09 6.04
C LEU A 447 -24.54 16.00 5.60
N THR A 448 -24.29 17.29 5.37
CA THR A 448 -25.30 18.22 4.86
C THR A 448 -25.82 17.78 3.50
N LYS A 449 -24.91 17.46 2.56
CA LYS A 449 -25.28 16.98 1.23
C LYS A 449 -26.08 15.66 1.26
N VAL A 450 -25.68 14.74 2.14
CA VAL A 450 -26.39 13.47 2.33
C VAL A 450 -27.77 13.71 2.93
N ALA A 451 -27.87 14.59 3.92
CA ALA A 451 -29.14 14.96 4.56
C ALA A 451 -30.11 15.61 3.56
N GLU A 452 -29.63 16.54 2.73
CA GLU A 452 -30.42 17.14 1.65
C GLU A 452 -30.99 16.08 0.71
N ARG A 453 -30.17 15.10 0.30
CA ARG A 453 -30.61 13.98 -0.57
C ARG A 453 -31.64 13.09 0.12
N ALA A 454 -31.56 12.91 1.43
CA ALA A 454 -32.51 12.12 2.21
C ALA A 454 -33.84 12.86 2.49
N GLY A 455 -33.96 14.14 2.14
CA GLY A 455 -35.15 14.96 2.43
C GLY A 455 -35.04 15.79 3.72
N GLY A 456 -33.83 15.95 4.26
CA GLY A 456 -33.51 16.76 5.43
C GLY A 456 -32.80 15.98 6.54
N PRO A 457 -32.28 16.67 7.57
CA PRO A 457 -31.54 16.05 8.68
C PRO A 457 -32.36 14.99 9.44
N GLU A 458 -33.64 15.23 9.70
CA GLU A 458 -34.50 14.28 10.42
C GLU A 458 -34.73 12.99 9.62
N ALA A 459 -35.01 13.11 8.32
CA ALA A 459 -35.21 11.98 7.42
C ALA A 459 -33.92 11.15 7.28
N PHE A 460 -32.77 11.83 7.24
CA PHE A 460 -31.46 11.17 7.25
C PHE A 460 -31.23 10.37 8.54
N MET A 461 -31.49 10.97 9.72
CA MET A 461 -31.33 10.26 11.00
C MET A 461 -32.28 9.08 11.13
N ALA A 462 -33.54 9.23 10.69
CA ALA A 462 -34.52 8.15 10.66
C ALA A 462 -34.08 7.00 9.74
N ALA A 463 -33.52 7.33 8.57
CA ALA A 463 -32.97 6.34 7.65
C ALA A 463 -31.76 5.60 8.24
N LEU A 464 -30.87 6.30 8.94
CA LEU A 464 -29.75 5.65 9.65
C LEU A 464 -30.26 4.72 10.76
N ALA A 465 -31.25 5.17 11.55
CA ALA A 465 -31.86 4.36 12.60
C ALA A 465 -32.48 3.07 12.05
N SER A 466 -33.19 3.15 10.92
CA SER A 466 -33.80 1.97 10.27
C SER A 466 -32.78 0.96 9.76
N HIS A 467 -31.53 1.38 9.59
CA HIS A 467 -30.41 0.51 9.17
C HIS A 467 -29.48 0.12 10.33
N GLY A 468 -29.91 0.33 11.58
CA GLY A 468 -29.22 -0.14 12.77
C GLY A 468 -28.11 0.80 13.27
N ALA A 469 -28.14 2.07 12.92
CA ALA A 469 -27.21 3.05 13.50
C ALA A 469 -27.43 3.16 15.02
N PRO A 470 -26.38 2.99 15.85
CA PRO A 470 -26.50 3.13 17.29
C PRO A 470 -26.89 4.56 17.67
N GLU A 471 -27.64 4.73 18.77
CA GLU A 471 -28.11 6.05 19.23
C GLU A 471 -26.95 7.04 19.37
N ARG A 472 -25.86 6.61 20.01
CA ARG A 472 -24.65 7.43 20.19
C ARG A 472 -24.13 8.02 18.86
N LEU A 473 -24.05 7.20 17.81
CA LEU A 473 -23.60 7.66 16.50
C LEU A 473 -24.57 8.70 15.92
N ARG A 474 -25.88 8.48 16.06
CA ARG A 474 -26.90 9.44 15.59
C ARG A 474 -26.83 10.77 16.33
N THR A 475 -26.66 10.76 17.65
CA THR A 475 -26.49 11.97 18.46
C THR A 475 -25.26 12.76 18.01
N GLN A 476 -24.13 12.07 17.84
CA GLN A 476 -22.90 12.68 17.36
C GLN A 476 -23.05 13.28 15.95
N LEU A 477 -23.67 12.56 15.02
CA LEU A 477 -23.91 13.06 13.66
C LEU A 477 -24.86 14.27 13.66
N ALA A 478 -25.88 14.27 14.52
CA ALA A 478 -26.79 15.39 14.69
C ALA A 478 -26.07 16.63 15.23
N ALA A 479 -25.16 16.44 16.20
CA ALA A 479 -24.31 17.50 16.74
C ALA A 479 -23.43 18.12 15.64
N VAL A 480 -22.74 17.30 14.83
CA VAL A 480 -21.89 17.78 13.73
C VAL A 480 -22.70 18.52 12.66
N LEU A 481 -23.89 18.02 12.30
CA LEU A 481 -24.83 18.73 11.41
C LEU A 481 -25.29 20.07 11.99
N GLY A 482 -25.49 20.13 13.31
CA GLY A 482 -25.78 21.36 14.06
C GLY A 482 -24.60 22.32 14.18
N GLY A 483 -23.41 21.94 13.70
CA GLY A 483 -22.20 22.77 13.75
C GLY A 483 -21.38 22.61 15.04
N LEU A 484 -21.71 21.65 15.89
CA LEU A 484 -20.90 21.31 17.06
C LEU A 484 -19.66 20.52 16.64
N ARG A 485 -18.58 20.70 17.40
CA ARG A 485 -17.34 19.94 17.25
C ARG A 485 -17.36 18.73 18.19
N ILE A 486 -16.56 17.74 17.80
CA ILE A 486 -16.41 16.46 18.48
C ILE A 486 -14.97 16.42 18.96
N SER A 487 -14.77 16.26 20.25
CA SER A 487 -13.46 16.19 20.88
C SER A 487 -12.95 14.74 20.96
N ALA A 488 -11.73 14.58 21.48
CA ALA A 488 -11.09 13.29 21.67
C ALA A 488 -12.01 12.30 22.41
N GLY A 489 -12.04 11.04 21.98
CA GLY A 489 -12.93 10.02 22.54
C GLY A 489 -14.40 10.12 22.09
N GLY A 490 -14.71 11.08 21.20
CA GLY A 490 -16.04 11.23 20.62
C GLY A 490 -17.04 11.95 21.54
N VAL A 491 -16.55 12.81 22.44
CA VAL A 491 -17.39 13.65 23.32
C VAL A 491 -17.80 14.90 22.55
N ILE A 492 -19.07 15.32 22.68
CA ILE A 492 -19.56 16.53 22.02
C ILE A 492 -19.09 17.76 22.82
N ASP A 493 -18.51 18.75 22.14
CA ASP A 493 -18.05 19.98 22.83
C ASP A 493 -19.21 20.64 23.60
N GLY A 494 -19.05 20.75 24.92
CA GLY A 494 -20.05 21.31 25.83
C GLY A 494 -20.85 20.29 26.63
N GLU A 495 -20.74 19.00 26.33
CA GLU A 495 -21.11 17.95 27.29
C GLU A 495 -19.97 17.83 28.31
N GLU A 496 -20.28 18.08 29.59
CA GLU A 496 -19.37 17.65 30.65
C GLU A 496 -19.23 16.13 30.50
N PRO A 497 -17.99 15.59 30.51
CA PRO A 497 -17.81 14.14 30.47
C PRO A 497 -18.67 13.59 31.61
N GLU A 498 -19.64 12.72 31.30
CA GLU A 498 -20.44 12.07 32.32
C GLU A 498 -19.43 11.59 33.38
N ASP A 499 -19.58 12.07 34.63
CA ASP A 499 -18.73 11.78 35.80
C ASP A 499 -18.84 10.28 36.13
N SER A 500 -18.41 9.44 35.18
CA SER A 500 -18.65 8.02 35.13
C SER A 500 -17.45 7.31 35.73
N ALA A 501 -17.34 7.49 37.05
CA ALA A 501 -16.93 6.52 38.06
C ALA A 501 -16.46 7.33 39.25
N ASP A 502 -17.27 7.36 40.31
CA ASP A 502 -16.75 7.64 41.63
C ASP A 502 -15.59 6.65 41.86
N PRO A 503 -14.34 7.11 42.05
CA PRO A 503 -13.20 6.20 42.24
C PRO A 503 -13.37 5.26 43.45
N ALA A 504 -14.40 5.47 44.27
CA ALA A 504 -14.80 4.58 45.36
C ALA A 504 -15.32 3.19 44.91
N ASP A 505 -15.79 3.03 43.67
CA ASP A 505 -16.30 1.72 43.20
C ASP A 505 -15.20 0.81 42.58
N GLU A 506 -13.96 1.30 42.42
CA GLU A 506 -12.84 0.46 41.93
C GLU A 506 -12.22 -0.43 43.02
N ASP A 507 -12.44 -0.15 44.30
CA ASP A 507 -11.93 -0.95 45.42
C ASP A 507 -12.70 -2.28 45.62
N GLU A 508 -13.92 -2.42 45.09
CA GLU A 508 -14.68 -3.69 45.19
C GLU A 508 -14.30 -4.72 44.12
N LEU A 509 -13.68 -4.33 43.00
CA LEU A 509 -13.36 -5.27 41.92
C LEU A 509 -12.04 -6.06 42.14
N TYR A 510 -11.19 -5.63 43.06
CA TYR A 510 -9.96 -6.35 43.43
C TYR A 510 -10.18 -7.52 44.41
N GLY A 511 -11.40 -7.68 44.95
CA GLY A 511 -11.73 -8.74 45.92
C GLY A 511 -12.09 -10.12 45.35
N MET A 512 -12.21 -10.28 44.02
CA MET A 512 -12.76 -11.50 43.40
C MET A 512 -11.79 -12.30 42.51
N LEU A 513 -10.48 -12.04 42.55
CA LEU A 513 -9.51 -12.92 41.89
C LEU A 513 -9.20 -14.15 42.77
N PRO A 514 -9.39 -15.40 42.28
CA PRO A 514 -9.01 -16.59 43.01
C PRO A 514 -7.49 -16.65 43.16
N ALA A 515 -7.01 -16.96 44.37
CA ALA A 515 -5.60 -17.20 44.66
C ALA A 515 -5.03 -18.29 43.74
N MET A 516 -4.30 -17.88 42.71
CA MET A 516 -3.50 -18.76 41.86
C MET A 516 -2.24 -19.14 42.65
N SER A 517 -2.25 -20.36 43.17
CA SER A 517 -1.15 -21.06 43.82
C SER A 517 0.15 -20.97 43.01
N GLU A 518 1.20 -20.43 43.64
CA GLU A 518 2.59 -20.43 43.15
C GLU A 518 3.13 -21.86 42.99
N GLY A 519 3.04 -22.39 41.77
CA GLY A 519 3.76 -23.58 41.34
C GLY A 519 5.12 -23.19 40.76
N GLY A 520 6.16 -23.22 41.59
CA GLY A 520 7.53 -22.91 41.19
C GLY A 520 8.08 -23.89 40.15
N VAL A 521 8.77 -23.34 39.15
CA VAL A 521 9.61 -24.09 38.20
C VAL A 521 11.06 -23.66 38.43
N PRO A 522 12.01 -24.58 38.71
CA PRO A 522 13.39 -24.20 38.96
C PRO A 522 14.11 -23.91 37.63
N PHE A 523 14.62 -22.68 37.49
CA PHE A 523 15.58 -22.33 36.44
C PHE A 523 16.98 -22.79 36.87
N ALA A 524 17.52 -23.78 36.17
CA ALA A 524 18.91 -24.18 36.29
C ALA A 524 19.81 -23.15 35.57
N SER A 525 20.59 -22.43 36.37
CA SER A 525 21.69 -21.57 35.91
C SER A 525 22.95 -22.43 35.73
N SER A 526 23.36 -22.69 34.49
CA SER A 526 24.71 -23.19 34.20
C SER A 526 25.53 -22.07 33.57
N GLY A 527 26.42 -21.49 34.37
CA GLY A 527 27.52 -20.67 33.88
C GLY A 527 28.69 -21.53 33.43
N SER A 528 29.35 -21.11 32.35
CA SER A 528 30.79 -21.33 32.15
C SER A 528 31.32 -20.33 31.11
N THR A 529 32.11 -19.38 31.59
CA THR A 529 33.21 -18.77 30.83
C THR A 529 34.39 -19.74 30.80
N PRO A 530 35.21 -19.71 29.76
CA PRO A 530 36.65 -19.58 30.02
C PRO A 530 37.36 -18.57 29.10
N ASP A 531 38.56 -18.25 29.56
CA ASP A 531 39.54 -17.24 29.12
C ASP A 531 39.88 -17.15 27.62
#